data_AF-A0A534Y8J9-F1
#
_entry.id   AF-A0A534Y8J9-F1
#
_cell.length_a   1.000
_cell.length_b   1.000
_cell.length_c   1.000
_cell.angle_alpha   90.00
_cell.angle_beta   90.00
_cell.angle_gamma   90.00
#
_symmetry.space_group_name_H-M   'P 1'
#
loop_
_entity.id
_entity.type
_entity.pdbx_description
1 polymer ?
#
loop_
_entity_poly.entity_id
_entity_poly.type
_entity_poly.pdbx_seq_one_letter_code
_entity_poly.pdbx_strand_id
1 'polypeptide(L)'
;MAGARLEFTNEDTVNHQVVSNDCSELSSPVLAAGASFTATMGAGPKTCTFSDALMPGKTAFQGTVTVQQSSTGDAGYGNPYP
;
A
#
# COMPACT_ATOMS: atom_id res chain seq x y z
N MET A 1 -1.51 -14.27 -9.53
CA MET A 1 -1.93 -12.86 -9.31
C MET A 1 -0.78 -12.19 -8.59
N ALA A 2 -0.11 -11.19 -9.16
CA ALA A 2 1.00 -10.54 -8.44
C ALA A 2 0.47 -9.29 -7.72
N GLY A 3 0.47 -9.37 -6.39
CA GLY A 3 0.27 -8.25 -5.48
C GLY A 3 1.55 -7.95 -4.73
N ALA A 4 1.48 -7.11 -3.70
CA ALA A 4 2.60 -6.82 -2.82
C ALA A 4 2.19 -6.98 -1.35
N ARG A 5 3.11 -7.50 -0.53
CA ARG A 5 2.95 -7.49 0.93
C ARG A 5 3.78 -6.33 1.48
N LEU A 6 3.13 -5.44 2.22
CA LEU A 6 3.75 -4.30 2.88
C LEU A 6 3.67 -4.48 4.39
N GLU A 7 4.73 -4.08 5.09
CA GLU A 7 4.77 -4.06 6.55
C GLU A 7 5.07 -2.65 7.02
N PHE A 8 4.21 -2.15 7.89
CA PHE A 8 4.36 -0.87 8.57
C PHE A 8 4.70 -1.16 10.02
N THR A 9 5.83 -0.65 10.49
CA THR A 9 6.24 -0.77 11.89
C THR A 9 6.29 0.61 12.50
N ASN A 10 5.66 0.76 13.66
CA ASN A 10 5.78 1.97 14.45
C ASN A 10 7.08 1.92 15.27
N GLU A 11 8.13 2.57 14.78
CA GLU A 11 9.42 2.68 15.48
C GLU A 11 9.50 3.92 16.40
N ASP A 12 8.43 4.71 16.49
CA ASP A 12 8.33 5.83 17.42
C ASP A 12 7.78 5.35 18.79
N THR A 13 7.73 6.29 19.72
CA THR A 13 7.24 6.18 21.10
C THR A 13 5.76 6.53 21.26
N VAL A 14 5.16 7.19 20.25
CA VAL A 14 3.74 7.56 20.26
C VAL A 14 2.91 6.59 19.42
N ASN A 15 1.60 6.56 19.63
CA ASN A 15 0.71 5.73 18.83
C ASN A 15 0.50 6.34 17.44
N HIS A 16 0.44 5.49 16.42
CA HIS A 16 0.19 5.87 15.03
C HIS A 16 -0.94 5.03 14.43
N GLN A 17 -1.60 5.51 13.38
CA GLN A 17 -2.55 4.71 12.63
C GLN A 17 -2.49 5.02 11.14
N VAL A 18 -2.12 4.03 10.33
CA VAL A 18 -2.11 4.16 8.87
C VAL A 18 -3.56 4.10 8.37
N VAL A 19 -3.99 5.12 7.62
CA VAL A 19 -5.31 5.14 6.97
C VAL A 19 -5.18 5.50 5.50
N SER A 20 -6.05 4.93 4.68
CA SER A 20 -6.14 5.20 3.23
C SER A 20 -7.59 5.25 2.78
N ASN A 21 -7.95 6.29 2.03
CA ASN A 21 -9.27 6.40 1.38
C ASN A 21 -9.29 5.71 0.01
N ASP A 22 -8.12 5.49 -0.59
CA ASP A 22 -7.99 4.90 -1.92
C ASP A 22 -8.01 3.36 -1.86
N CYS A 23 -7.41 2.79 -0.82
CA CYS A 23 -7.23 1.34 -0.66
C CYS A 23 -7.48 0.92 0.79
N SER A 24 -8.63 0.31 1.04
CA SER A 24 -9.02 -0.13 2.40
C SER A 24 -8.05 -1.16 3.00
N GLU A 25 -7.33 -1.91 2.17
CA GLU A 25 -6.30 -2.87 2.61
C GLU A 25 -5.11 -2.18 3.32
N LEU A 26 -4.94 -0.87 3.07
CA LEU A 26 -3.89 -0.03 3.63
C LEU A 26 -4.37 0.78 4.84
N SER A 27 -5.44 0.33 5.50
CA SER A 27 -5.91 0.90 6.77
C SER A 27 -5.63 -0.05 7.93
N SER A 28 -4.85 0.41 8.91
CA SER A 28 -4.43 -0.37 10.07
C SER A 28 -5.32 -0.10 11.29
N PRO A 29 -5.31 -1.00 12.29
CA PRO A 29 -5.58 -0.63 13.67
C PRO A 29 -4.58 0.41 14.19
N VAL A 30 -4.84 0.98 15.36
CA VAL A 30 -3.83 1.81 16.06
C VAL A 30 -2.62 0.95 16.41
N LEU A 31 -1.44 1.41 16.01
CA LEU A 31 -0.16 0.77 16.27
C LEU A 31 0.51 1.46 17.45
N ALA A 32 0.65 0.73 18.55
CA ALA A 32 1.49 1.15 19.67
C ALA A 32 2.99 1.13 19.28
N ALA A 33 3.83 1.72 20.12
CA ALA A 33 5.28 1.69 19.94
C ALA A 33 5.80 0.25 19.77
N GLY A 34 6.57 0.00 18.71
CA GLY A 34 7.11 -1.31 18.33
C GLY A 34 6.12 -2.27 17.67
N ALA A 35 4.84 -1.89 17.52
CA ALA A 35 3.85 -2.73 16.85
C ALA A 35 3.94 -2.61 15.32
N SER A 36 3.54 -3.68 14.63
CA SER A 36 3.55 -3.74 13.17
C SER A 36 2.18 -4.15 12.60
N PHE A 37 1.91 -3.67 11.39
CA PHE A 37 0.75 -4.04 10.59
C PHE A 37 1.20 -4.47 9.20
N THR A 38 0.67 -5.61 8.75
CA THR A 38 0.88 -6.11 7.39
C THR A 38 -0.34 -5.79 6.52
N ALA A 39 -0.14 -5.07 5.43
CA ALA A 39 -1.11 -4.92 4.35
C ALA A 39 -0.79 -5.88 3.20
N THR A 40 -1.82 -6.53 2.65
CA THR A 40 -1.69 -7.32 1.41
C THR A 40 -2.39 -6.58 0.29
N MET A 41 -1.60 -5.98 -0.60
CA MET A 41 -2.11 -5.22 -1.73
C MET A 41 -2.55 -6.16 -2.83
N GLY A 42 -3.80 -6.01 -3.31
CA GLY A 42 -4.25 -6.64 -4.54
C GLY A 42 -3.40 -6.25 -5.77
N ALA A 43 -3.60 -6.97 -6.88
CA ALA A 43 -2.88 -6.71 -8.12
C ALA A 43 -3.11 -5.29 -8.65
N GLY A 44 -2.09 -4.73 -9.31
CA GLY A 44 -2.18 -3.44 -9.99
C GLY A 44 -2.83 -3.51 -11.38
N PRO A 45 -2.91 -2.38 -12.09
CA PRO A 45 -2.36 -1.08 -11.70
C PRO A 45 -3.26 -0.33 -10.71
N LYS A 46 -2.70 0.10 -9.57
CA LYS A 46 -3.38 1.01 -8.63
C LYS A 46 -2.39 1.87 -7.86
N THR A 47 -2.86 3.05 -7.46
CA THR A 47 -2.13 3.98 -6.61
C THR A 47 -2.96 4.26 -5.37
N CYS A 48 -2.38 4.09 -4.19
CA CYS A 48 -3.02 4.28 -2.90
C CYS A 48 -2.24 5.32 -2.12
N THR A 49 -2.88 6.39 -1.68
CA THR A 49 -2.30 7.32 -0.71
C THR A 49 -2.61 6.87 0.70
N PHE A 50 -1.69 7.10 1.64
CA PHE A 50 -1.93 6.85 3.05
C PHE A 50 -1.41 8.01 3.90
N SER A 51 -1.99 8.16 5.08
CA SER A 51 -1.57 9.13 6.10
C SER A 51 -1.73 8.55 7.49
N ASP A 52 -1.16 9.24 8.49
CA ASP A 52 -1.44 8.97 9.89
C ASP A 52 -2.70 9.69 10.37
N ALA A 53 -3.71 8.93 10.78
CA ALA A 53 -4.97 9.46 11.31
C ALA A 53 -4.81 10.17 12.66
N LEU A 54 -3.83 9.76 13.47
CA LEU A 54 -3.60 10.33 14.80
C LEU A 54 -2.73 11.59 14.75
N MET A 55 -2.06 11.82 13.62
CA MET A 55 -1.25 13.01 13.37
C MET A 55 -1.63 13.70 12.05
N PRO A 56 -2.86 14.21 11.95
CA PRO A 56 -3.33 14.84 10.73
C PRO A 56 -2.46 16.05 10.37
N GLY A 57 -2.09 16.16 9.09
CA GLY A 57 -1.29 17.27 8.56
C GLY A 57 0.22 17.14 8.78
N LYS A 58 0.71 16.10 9.47
CA LYS A 58 2.15 15.80 9.50
C LYS A 58 2.56 15.16 8.19
N THR A 59 3.09 15.95 7.27
CA THR A 59 3.47 15.49 5.93
C THR A 59 4.53 14.38 5.91
N ALA A 60 5.35 14.30 6.96
CA ALA A 60 6.31 13.22 7.15
C ALA A 60 5.67 11.83 7.34
N PHE A 61 4.40 11.77 7.77
CA PHE A 61 3.65 10.53 7.96
C PHE A 61 2.59 10.33 6.87
N GLN A 62 2.87 10.82 5.66
CA GLN A 62 2.04 10.63 4.48
C GLN A 62 2.87 10.00 3.37
N GLY A 63 2.25 9.16 2.55
CA GLY A 63 2.95 8.50 1.46
C GLY A 63 2.02 7.95 0.39
N THR A 64 2.64 7.40 -0.64
CA THR A 64 1.96 6.81 -1.79
C THR A 64 2.53 5.43 -2.07
N VAL A 65 1.65 4.45 -2.24
CA VAL A 65 1.97 3.11 -2.71
C VAL A 65 1.45 2.97 -4.14
N THR A 66 2.35 2.69 -5.09
CA THR A 66 1.96 2.35 -6.47
C THR A 66 2.21 0.87 -6.71
N VAL A 67 1.14 0.12 -6.98
CA VAL A 67 1.23 -1.28 -7.40
C VAL A 67 1.17 -1.32 -8.92
N GLN A 68 2.26 -1.76 -9.54
CA GLN A 68 2.33 -1.90 -10.98
C GLN A 68 1.52 -3.12 -11.45
N GLN A 69 1.06 -3.06 -12.70
CA GLN A 69 0.41 -4.21 -13.33
C GLN A 69 1.40 -5.37 -13.42
N SER A 70 0.98 -6.56 -12.99
CA SER A 70 1.76 -7.78 -13.21
C SER A 70 1.80 -8.07 -14.71
N SER A 71 2.99 -8.28 -15.28
CA SER A 71 3.18 -8.62 -16.70
C SER A 71 2.67 -10.03 -17.09
N THR A 72 1.84 -10.66 -16.27
CA THR A 72 1.28 -12.01 -16.52
C THR A 72 0.13 -12.00 -17.54
N GLY A 73 0.24 -11.19 -18.59
CA GLY A 73 -0.74 -11.03 -19.65
C GLY A 73 -0.16 -10.64 -21.01
N ASP A 74 1.16 -10.58 -21.17
CA ASP A 74 1.79 -10.31 -22.49
C ASP A 74 2.49 -11.56 -23.05
N ALA A 75 1.93 -12.74 -22.78
CA ALA A 75 2.26 -13.96 -23.49
C ALA A 75 1.39 -14.06 -24.75
N GLY A 76 1.80 -13.36 -25.81
CA GLY A 76 1.64 -13.83 -27.19
C GLY A 76 0.25 -13.75 -27.83
N TYR A 77 -0.18 -12.55 -28.22
CA TYR A 77 -0.94 -12.38 -29.47
C TYR A 77 -0.22 -11.41 -30.41
N GLY A 78 1.06 -11.68 -30.61
CA GLY A 78 1.84 -11.12 -31.70
C GLY A 78 2.05 -12.18 -32.77
N ASN A 79 1.06 -12.40 -33.63
CA ASN A 79 1.39 -12.71 -35.01
C ASN A 79 0.57 -11.80 -35.94
N PRO A 80 1.11 -10.64 -36.30
CA PRO A 80 0.55 -9.82 -37.36
C PRO A 80 1.05 -10.34 -38.73
N TYR A 81 0.11 -10.90 -39.49
CA TYR A 81 0.05 -10.92 -40.97
C TYR A 81 1.03 -11.84 -41.76
N PRO A 82 0.74 -12.15 -43.05
CA PRO A 82 -0.36 -11.71 -43.91
C PRO A 82 -1.39 -12.77 -44.35
#